data_AF-A0A919JMG0-F1
#
_entry.id   AF-A0A919JMG0-F1
#
_cell.length_a   1.000
_cell.length_b   1.000
_cell.length_c   1.000
_cell.angle_alpha   90.00
_cell.angle_beta   90.00
_cell.angle_gamma   90.00
#
_symmetry.space_group_name_H-M   'P 1'
#
loop_
_entity.id
_entity.type
_entity.pdbx_description
1 polymer ?
#
loop_
_entity_poly.entity_id
_entity_poly.type
_entity_poly.pdbx_seq_one_letter_code
_entity_poly.pdbx_strand_id
1 'polypeptide(L)'
;MTGTPAGAATLRWVTMLAWLLPPLVELPLVAALSSGVPQIGRAAVFGVPATRAVVLFALAAALAGVVAVLRGTTGVARAAVAGALSIAAGTVAALAAGFLFDSTFPLLGVLPAHSALALAVLAGATLREPTAD
;
A
#
# COMPACT_ATOMS: atom_id res chain seq x y z
N MET A 1 -25.63 21.05 -4.86
CA MET A 1 -25.04 21.09 -3.51
C MET A 1 -23.55 21.35 -3.66
N THR A 2 -23.13 22.61 -3.57
CA THR A 2 -21.72 23.01 -3.62
C THR A 2 -21.11 22.79 -2.24
N GLY A 3 -20.37 21.70 -2.08
CA GLY A 3 -19.60 21.48 -0.86
C GLY A 3 -18.62 22.62 -0.67
N THR A 4 -18.52 23.15 0.55
CA THR A 4 -17.51 24.17 0.87
C THR A 4 -16.10 23.61 0.63
N PRO A 5 -15.12 24.44 0.23
CA PRO A 5 -13.74 23.99 -0.04
C PRO A 5 -13.10 23.25 1.15
N ALA A 6 -13.49 23.61 2.37
CA ALA A 6 -13.11 22.91 3.60
C ALA A 6 -13.66 21.46 3.67
N GLY A 7 -14.87 21.22 3.16
CA GLY A 7 -15.48 19.90 3.07
C GLY A 7 -14.75 18.99 2.07
N ALA A 8 -14.38 19.53 0.91
CA ALA A 8 -13.62 18.79 -0.11
C ALA A 8 -12.21 18.40 0.39
N ALA A 9 -11.52 19.30 1.09
CA ALA A 9 -10.22 19.02 1.70
C ALA A 9 -10.30 17.95 2.79
N THR A 10 -11.32 18.02 3.66
CA THR A 10 -11.54 17.03 4.72
C THR A 10 -11.85 15.65 4.15
N LEU A 11 -12.71 15.58 3.12
CA LEU A 11 -13.05 14.31 2.47
C LEU A 11 -11.82 13.68 1.80
N ARG A 12 -10.99 14.49 1.12
CA ARG A 12 -9.73 14.01 0.54
C ARG A 12 -8.80 13.45 1.59
N TRP A 13 -8.67 14.12 2.74
CA TRP A 13 -7.85 13.66 3.87
C TRP A 13 -8.33 12.32 4.42
N VAL A 14 -9.63 12.21 4.74
CA VAL A 14 -10.23 10.97 5.25
C VAL A 14 -10.06 9.83 4.25
N THR A 15 -10.23 10.11 2.95
CA THR A 15 -10.06 9.11 1.90
C THR A 15 -8.62 8.61 1.83
N MET A 16 -7.62 9.48 1.92
CA MET A 16 -6.20 9.06 1.90
C MET A 16 -5.84 8.21 3.12
N LEU A 17 -6.36 8.55 4.30
CA LEU A 17 -6.14 7.74 5.50
C LEU A 17 -6.85 6.40 5.44
N ALA A 18 -8.05 6.35 4.86
CA ALA A 18 -8.74 5.09 4.65
C ALA A 18 -7.92 4.13 3.76
N TRP A 19 -7.24 4.66 2.74
CA TRP A 19 -6.34 3.88 1.89
C TRP A 19 -4.96 3.61 2.50
N LEU A 20 -4.56 4.32 3.56
CA LEU A 20 -3.35 4.01 4.31
C LEU A 20 -3.56 2.83 5.28
N LEU A 21 -4.77 2.64 5.78
CA LEU A 21 -5.05 1.67 6.82
C LEU A 21 -4.73 0.21 6.41
N PRO A 22 -5.10 -0.28 5.21
CA PRO A 22 -4.79 -1.64 4.80
C PRO A 22 -3.29 -1.97 4.87
N PRO A 23 -2.38 -1.24 4.18
CA PRO A 23 -0.96 -1.57 4.23
C PRO A 23 -0.36 -1.46 5.64
N LEU A 24 -0.89 -0.59 6.51
CA LEU A 24 -0.42 -0.45 7.90
C LEU A 24 -0.78 -1.64 8.80
N VAL A 25 -1.85 -2.37 8.51
CA VAL A 25 -2.34 -3.45 9.38
C VAL A 25 -2.02 -4.81 8.76
N GLU A 26 -2.33 -4.97 7.49
CA GLU A 26 -2.30 -6.27 6.80
C GLU A 26 -0.86 -6.72 6.53
N LEU A 27 0.02 -5.80 6.11
CA LEU A 27 1.41 -6.16 5.77
C LEU A 27 2.25 -6.55 7.00
N PRO A 28 2.19 -5.83 8.14
CA PRO A 28 2.84 -6.28 9.37
C PRO A 28 2.29 -7.62 9.86
N LEU A 29 0.98 -7.85 9.75
CA LEU A 29 0.37 -9.13 10.10
C LEU A 29 0.94 -10.27 9.24
N VAL A 30 1.01 -10.08 7.92
CA VAL A 30 1.62 -11.06 7.00
C VAL A 30 3.09 -11.32 7.35
N ALA A 31 3.87 -10.29 7.63
CA ALA A 31 5.28 -10.43 8.04
C ALA A 31 5.41 -11.18 9.38
N ALA A 32 4.59 -10.85 10.37
CA ALA A 32 4.58 -11.49 11.68
C ALA A 32 4.24 -12.98 11.55
N LEU A 33 3.15 -13.31 10.85
CA LEU A 33 2.70 -14.68 10.62
C LEU A 33 3.73 -15.49 9.84
N SER A 34 4.33 -14.91 8.79
CA SER A 34 5.40 -15.56 8.01
C SER A 34 6.62 -15.91 8.86
N SER A 35 6.86 -15.17 9.96
CA SER A 35 7.98 -15.44 10.86
C SER A 35 7.64 -16.28 12.10
N GLY A 36 6.41 -16.21 12.57
CA GLY A 36 5.95 -16.95 13.76
C GLY A 36 5.38 -18.33 13.45
N VAL A 37 4.93 -18.56 12.21
CA VAL A 37 4.28 -19.81 11.79
C VAL A 37 5.08 -20.45 10.64
N PRO A 38 5.79 -21.56 10.89
CA PRO A 38 6.68 -22.19 9.90
C PRO A 38 6.00 -22.59 8.59
N GLN A 39 4.71 -22.95 8.63
CA GLN A 39 3.92 -23.30 7.46
C GLN A 39 3.73 -22.08 6.54
N ILE A 40 3.45 -20.92 7.12
CA ILE A 40 3.26 -19.67 6.38
C ILE A 40 4.60 -19.16 5.85
N GLY A 41 5.66 -19.25 6.66
CA GLY A 41 7.01 -18.86 6.23
C GLY A 41 7.53 -19.65 5.03
N ARG A 42 7.13 -20.93 4.89
CA ARG A 42 7.44 -21.76 3.72
C ARG A 42 6.59 -21.43 2.49
N ALA A 43 5.35 -20.99 2.70
CA ALA A 43 4.44 -20.58 1.62
C ALA A 43 4.74 -19.17 1.08
N ALA A 44 5.54 -18.37 1.80
CA ALA A 44 5.89 -17.02 1.37
C ALA A 44 6.80 -17.05 0.12
N VAL A 45 6.34 -16.45 -0.99
CA VAL A 45 7.03 -16.44 -2.30
C VAL A 45 8.48 -16.01 -2.24
N PHE A 46 8.77 -15.00 -1.43
CA PHE A 46 10.11 -14.42 -1.33
C PHE A 46 10.93 -15.04 -0.18
N GLY A 47 10.37 -15.99 0.56
CA GLY A 47 10.88 -16.41 1.86
C GLY A 47 10.72 -15.33 2.92
N VAL A 48 10.99 -15.68 4.18
CA VAL A 48 10.75 -14.79 5.33
C VAL A 48 11.57 -13.48 5.29
N PRO A 49 12.89 -13.49 5.01
CA PRO A 49 13.69 -12.27 5.05
C PRO A 49 13.27 -11.25 3.98
N ALA A 50 13.06 -11.68 2.74
CA ALA A 50 12.68 -10.78 1.66
C ALA A 50 11.21 -10.34 1.77
N THR A 51 10.30 -11.20 2.29
CA THR A 51 8.93 -10.77 2.64
C THR A 51 8.94 -9.61 3.62
N ARG A 52 9.81 -9.64 4.65
CA ARG A 52 9.96 -8.52 5.59
C ARG A 52 10.48 -7.25 4.91
N ALA A 53 11.45 -7.38 4.01
CA ALA A 53 11.99 -6.24 3.27
C ALA A 53 10.91 -5.59 2.38
N VAL A 54 10.12 -6.40 1.68
CA VAL A 54 8.97 -5.94 0.87
C VAL A 54 7.95 -5.21 1.73
N VAL A 55 7.59 -5.78 2.89
CA VAL A 55 6.65 -5.14 3.84
C VAL A 55 7.18 -3.79 4.32
N LEU A 56 8.44 -3.70 4.74
CA LEU A 56 9.04 -2.44 5.20
C LEU A 56 9.09 -1.39 4.08
N PHE A 57 9.48 -1.80 2.87
CA PHE A 57 9.49 -0.92 1.71
C PHE A 57 8.09 -0.40 1.38
N ALA A 58 7.08 -1.27 1.38
CA ALA A 58 5.70 -0.90 1.10
C ALA A 58 5.13 0.06 2.16
N LEU A 59 5.42 -0.16 3.45
CA LEU A 59 5.03 0.74 4.53
C LEU A 59 5.68 2.13 4.37
N ALA A 60 6.98 2.17 4.09
CA ALA A 60 7.68 3.43 3.86
C ALA A 60 7.11 4.18 2.65
N ALA A 61 6.85 3.47 1.55
CA ALA A 61 6.24 4.04 0.36
C ALA A 61 4.82 4.57 0.64
N ALA A 62 3.98 3.83 1.37
CA ALA A 62 2.63 4.25 1.74
C ALA A 62 2.64 5.55 2.55
N LEU A 63 3.50 5.64 3.58
CA LEU A 63 3.66 6.82 4.41
C LEU A 63 4.18 8.01 3.59
N ALA A 64 5.21 7.80 2.76
CA ALA A 64 5.71 8.83 1.86
C ALA A 64 4.64 9.33 0.88
N GLY A 65 3.82 8.41 0.36
CA GLY A 65 2.68 8.68 -0.50
C GLY A 65 1.66 9.62 0.13
N VAL A 66 1.18 9.26 1.32
CA VAL A 66 0.22 10.09 2.06
C VAL A 66 0.82 11.45 2.39
N VAL A 67 2.08 11.51 2.87
CA VAL A 67 2.76 12.79 3.13
C VAL A 67 2.87 13.62 1.85
N ALA A 68 3.20 13.02 0.71
CA ALA A 68 3.33 13.72 -0.55
C ALA A 68 1.99 14.27 -1.06
N VAL A 69 0.90 13.50 -0.92
CA VAL A 69 -0.46 13.96 -1.26
C VAL A 69 -0.89 15.12 -0.35
N LEU A 70 -0.63 15.00 0.96
CA LEU A 70 -1.04 16.01 1.95
C LEU A 70 -0.25 17.31 1.86
N ARG A 71 1.05 17.23 1.55
CA ARG A 71 1.91 18.40 1.37
C ARG A 71 1.84 19.01 -0.03
N GLY A 72 1.15 18.36 -0.96
CA GLY A 72 1.07 18.82 -2.35
C GLY A 72 2.41 18.76 -3.07
N THR A 73 3.20 17.70 -2.87
CA THR A 73 4.50 17.53 -3.52
C THR A 73 4.37 17.56 -5.05
N THR A 74 5.27 18.28 -5.73
CA THR A 74 5.23 18.49 -7.19
C THR A 74 6.48 17.95 -7.90
N GLY A 75 6.45 17.94 -9.24
CA GLY A 75 7.61 17.65 -10.09
C GLY A 75 8.18 16.24 -9.93
N VAL A 76 9.51 16.13 -9.97
CA VAL A 76 10.23 14.83 -9.96
C VAL A 76 10.00 14.06 -8.65
N ALA A 77 9.93 14.76 -7.52
CA ALA A 77 9.68 14.12 -6.22
C ALA A 77 8.33 13.40 -6.18
N ARG A 78 7.29 14.00 -6.78
CA ARG A 78 5.97 13.39 -6.93
C ARG A 78 6.02 12.12 -7.78
N ALA A 79 6.71 12.18 -8.93
CA ALA A 79 6.87 11.03 -9.81
C ALA A 79 7.67 9.90 -9.12
N ALA A 80 8.70 10.24 -8.36
CA ALA A 80 9.49 9.28 -7.59
C ALA A 80 8.66 8.56 -6.52
N VAL A 81 7.85 9.29 -5.75
CA VAL A 81 6.96 8.71 -4.74
C VAL A 81 5.89 7.82 -5.38
N ALA A 82 5.26 8.28 -6.46
CA ALA A 82 4.29 7.47 -7.20
C ALA A 82 4.92 6.19 -7.77
N GLY A 83 6.13 6.28 -8.34
CA GLY A 83 6.88 5.13 -8.83
C GLY A 83 7.21 4.13 -7.72
N ALA A 84 7.66 4.61 -6.56
CA ALA A 84 7.92 3.77 -5.39
C ALA A 84 6.65 3.04 -4.92
N LEU A 85 5.51 3.73 -4.86
CA LEU A 85 4.21 3.13 -4.54
C LEU A 85 3.78 2.08 -5.57
N SER A 86 3.98 2.33 -6.86
CA SER A 86 3.68 1.36 -7.92
C SER A 86 4.54 0.10 -7.82
N ILE A 87 5.84 0.25 -7.54
CA ILE A 87 6.74 -0.89 -7.31
C ILE A 87 6.31 -1.65 -6.04
N ALA A 88 5.97 -0.93 -4.97
CA ALA A 88 5.45 -1.54 -3.74
C ALA A 88 4.16 -2.31 -4.00
N ALA A 89 3.21 -1.73 -4.74
CA ALA A 89 1.98 -2.39 -5.11
C ALA A 89 2.24 -3.67 -5.92
N GLY A 90 3.12 -3.62 -6.92
CA GLY A 90 3.46 -4.79 -7.74
C GLY A 90 4.13 -5.92 -6.94
N THR A 91 5.08 -5.58 -6.07
CA THR A 91 5.77 -6.56 -5.22
C THR A 91 4.85 -7.19 -4.17
N VAL A 92 3.96 -6.39 -3.56
CA VAL A 92 2.94 -6.89 -2.62
C VAL A 92 1.89 -7.74 -3.35
N ALA A 93 1.51 -7.37 -4.58
CA ALA A 93 0.60 -8.19 -5.39
C ALA A 93 1.24 -9.55 -5.76
N ALA A 94 2.54 -9.58 -6.05
CA ALA A 94 3.26 -10.83 -6.27
C ALA A 94 3.32 -11.72 -5.01
N LEU A 95 3.51 -11.11 -3.83
CA LEU A 95 3.40 -11.83 -2.54
C LEU A 95 1.99 -12.42 -2.37
N ALA A 96 0.95 -11.63 -2.64
CA ALA A 96 -0.43 -12.05 -2.57
C ALA A 96 -0.73 -13.23 -3.50
N ALA A 97 -0.27 -13.13 -4.75
CA ALA A 97 -0.44 -14.17 -5.76
C ALA A 97 0.11 -15.51 -5.26
N GLY A 98 1.29 -15.55 -4.66
CA GLY A 98 1.82 -16.81 -4.15
C GLY A 98 0.99 -17.45 -3.06
N PHE A 99 0.48 -16.67 -2.10
CA PHE A 99 -0.42 -17.22 -1.09
C PHE A 99 -1.74 -17.72 -1.68
N LEU A 100 -2.26 -17.07 -2.73
CA LEU A 100 -3.46 -17.52 -3.43
C LEU A 100 -3.23 -18.80 -4.22
N PHE A 101 -2.10 -18.92 -4.93
CA PHE A 101 -1.80 -20.07 -5.78
C PHE A 101 -1.31 -21.30 -5.00
N ASP A 102 -0.77 -21.13 -3.79
CA ASP A 102 -0.36 -22.24 -2.92
C ASP A 102 -1.54 -22.89 -2.14
N SER A 103 -2.77 -22.38 -2.33
CA SER A 103 -4.08 -22.89 -1.87
C SER A 103 -4.29 -23.09 -0.36
N THR A 104 -3.23 -23.06 0.44
CA THR A 104 -3.28 -23.41 1.87
C THR A 104 -3.75 -22.25 2.74
N PHE A 105 -3.52 -21.00 2.31
CA PHE A 105 -3.83 -19.80 3.09
C PHE A 105 -4.45 -18.68 2.25
N PRO A 106 -5.67 -18.85 1.72
CA PRO A 106 -6.29 -17.88 0.80
C PRO A 106 -6.48 -16.50 1.43
N LEU A 107 -6.77 -16.43 2.73
CA LEU A 107 -6.87 -15.16 3.47
C LEU A 107 -5.54 -14.38 3.48
N LEU A 108 -4.40 -15.08 3.53
CA LEU A 108 -3.07 -14.46 3.45
C LEU A 108 -2.72 -14.03 2.03
N GLY A 109 -3.50 -14.42 1.03
CA GLY A 109 -3.44 -13.86 -0.31
C GLY A 109 -4.33 -12.63 -0.46
N VAL A 110 -5.55 -12.67 0.07
CA VAL A 110 -6.51 -11.56 -0.02
C VAL A 110 -6.03 -10.30 0.71
N LEU A 111 -5.45 -10.45 1.90
CA LEU A 111 -4.92 -9.34 2.69
C LEU A 111 -3.86 -8.53 1.92
N PRO A 112 -2.71 -9.10 1.51
CA PRO A 112 -1.74 -8.35 0.72
C PRO A 112 -2.30 -7.90 -0.64
N ALA A 113 -3.24 -8.61 -1.27
CA ALA A 113 -3.89 -8.11 -2.48
C ALA A 113 -4.66 -6.80 -2.24
N HIS A 114 -5.38 -6.71 -1.11
CA HIS A 114 -6.06 -5.49 -0.70
C HIS A 114 -5.07 -4.35 -0.39
N SER A 115 -3.98 -4.64 0.32
CA SER A 115 -2.89 -3.69 0.53
C SER A 115 -2.23 -3.24 -0.78
N ALA A 116 -2.04 -4.13 -1.75
CA ALA A 116 -1.49 -3.78 -3.06
C ALA A 116 -2.42 -2.82 -3.82
N LEU A 117 -3.72 -3.08 -3.79
CA LEU A 117 -4.72 -2.17 -4.36
C LEU A 117 -4.66 -0.79 -3.68
N ALA A 118 -4.59 -0.77 -2.35
CA ALA A 118 -4.50 0.47 -1.59
C ALA A 118 -3.25 1.30 -1.96
N LEU A 119 -2.09 0.65 -2.10
CA LEU A 119 -0.85 1.27 -2.58
C LEU A 119 -0.99 1.82 -4.01
N ALA A 120 -1.65 1.08 -4.91
CA ALA A 120 -1.90 1.53 -6.28
C ALA A 120 -2.84 2.75 -6.33
N VAL A 121 -3.88 2.76 -5.48
CA VAL A 121 -4.78 3.91 -5.34
C VAL A 121 -4.04 5.12 -4.81
N LEU A 122 -3.19 4.95 -3.79
CA LEU A 122 -2.31 6.00 -3.28
C LEU A 122 -1.37 6.52 -4.38
N ALA A 123 -0.75 5.63 -5.17
CA ALA A 123 0.11 6.01 -6.29
C ALA A 123 -0.64 6.92 -7.27
N GLY A 124 -1.83 6.50 -7.69
CA GLY A 124 -2.71 7.28 -8.57
C GLY A 124 -3.12 8.62 -7.95
N ALA A 125 -3.41 8.66 -6.66
CA ALA A 125 -3.74 9.89 -5.95
C ALA A 125 -2.57 10.87 -5.89
N THR A 126 -1.33 10.39 -5.70
CA THR A 126 -0.11 11.21 -5.80
C THR A 126 0.00 11.86 -7.19
N LEU A 127 -0.43 11.18 -8.25
CA LEU A 127 -0.35 11.65 -9.64
C LEU A 127 -1.52 12.53 -10.10
N ARG A 128 -2.53 12.80 -9.26
CA ARG A 128 -3.60 13.77 -9.60
C ARG A 128 -3.18 15.19 -9.24
N GLU A 129 -3.28 16.12 -10.19
CA GLU A 129 -3.00 17.53 -9.92
C GLU A 129 -4.07 18.11 -8.98
N PRO A 130 -3.74 19.09 -8.12
CA PRO A 130 -4.77 19.88 -7.47
C PRO A 130 -5.56 20.57 -8.58
N THR A 131 -6.85 20.23 -8.72
CA THR A 131 -7.76 21.04 -9.53
C THR A 131 -7.72 22.45 -8.95
N ALA A 132 -7.26 23.41 -9.75
CA ALA A 132 -7.32 24.81 -9.40
C ALA A 132 -8.80 25.20 -9.32
N ASP A 133 -9.31 25.32 -8.09
CA ASP A 133 -10.54 26.06 -7.79
C ASP A 133 -10.18 27.54 -7.57
#